data_AF-A0A4Q4CSB5-F1
#
_entry.id   AF-A0A4Q4CSB5-F1
#
_cell.length_a   1.000
_cell.length_b   1.000
_cell.length_c   1.000
_cell.angle_alpha   90.00
_cell.angle_beta   90.00
_cell.angle_gamma   90.00
#
_symmetry.space_group_name_H-M   'P 1'
#
loop_
_entity.id
_entity.type
_entity.pdbx_description
1 polymer ?
#
loop_
_entity_poly.entity_id
_entity_poly.type
_entity_poly.pdbx_seq_one_letter_code
_entity_poly.pdbx_strand_id
1 'polypeptide(L)' 'ARAVLDGRLAPSVEDVLALAEPVLRHRMALTFSARADGVALADVIATLKGQIA' A
#
# COMPACT_ATOMS: atom_id res chain seq x y z
N ALA A 1 6.62 -2.99 -13.05
CA ALA A 1 5.48 -2.73 -13.95
C ALA A 1 4.60 -3.99 -14.00
N ARG A 2 3.63 -4.15 -13.09
CA ARG A 2 2.88 -5.42 -12.94
C ARG A 2 1.98 -5.73 -14.15
N ALA A 3 1.18 -4.76 -14.59
CA ALA A 3 0.32 -4.93 -15.76
C ALA A 3 1.07 -5.40 -17.03
N VAL A 4 2.24 -4.82 -17.30
CA VAL A 4 3.08 -5.20 -18.46
C VAL A 4 3.60 -6.64 -18.33
N LEU A 5 3.99 -7.06 -17.11
CA LEU A 5 4.40 -8.45 -16.85
C LEU A 5 3.24 -9.44 -17.06
N ASP A 6 2.00 -8.98 -16.85
CA ASP A 6 0.77 -9.75 -17.09
C ASP A 6 0.23 -9.60 -18.54
N GLY A 7 0.97 -8.94 -19.45
CA GLY A 7 0.56 -8.73 -20.85
C GLY A 7 -0.55 -7.69 -21.06
N ARG A 8 -0.94 -6.95 -20.02
CA ARG A 8 -1.95 -5.88 -20.09
C ARG A 8 -1.28 -4.55 -20.42
N LEU A 9 -1.88 -3.81 -21.36
CA LEU A 9 -1.39 -2.51 -21.82
C LEU A 9 -1.78 -1.34 -20.91
N ALA A 10 -2.70 -1.56 -19.98
CA ALA A 10 -3.14 -0.57 -19.00
C ALA A 10 -3.15 -1.19 -17.59
N PRO A 11 -2.75 -0.43 -16.56
CA PRO A 11 -2.89 -0.85 -15.18
C PRO A 11 -4.36 -0.85 -14.75
N SER A 12 -4.64 -1.72 -13.78
CA SER A 12 -5.92 -1.86 -13.07
C SER A 12 -5.77 -1.35 -11.63
N VAL A 13 -6.89 -1.22 -10.91
CA VAL A 13 -6.87 -0.87 -9.48
C VAL A 13 -6.15 -1.95 -8.67
N GLU A 14 -6.32 -3.21 -9.06
CA GLU A 14 -5.69 -4.38 -8.44
C GLU A 14 -4.15 -4.30 -8.53
N ASP A 15 -3.61 -3.75 -9.62
CA ASP A 15 -2.16 -3.52 -9.74
C ASP A 15 -1.66 -2.50 -8.72
N VAL A 16 -2.46 -1.46 -8.46
CA VAL A 16 -2.13 -0.43 -7.47
C VAL A 16 -2.20 -1.02 -6.06
N LEU A 17 -3.28 -1.74 -5.74
CA LEU A 17 -3.45 -2.41 -4.44
C LEU A 17 -2.33 -3.43 -4.16
N ALA A 18 -1.87 -4.14 -5.19
CA ALA A 18 -0.78 -5.09 -5.08
C ALA A 18 0.59 -4.43 -4.83
N LEU A 19 0.80 -3.21 -5.32
CA LEU A 19 2.05 -2.46 -5.18
C LEU A 19 2.06 -1.51 -3.97
N ALA A 20 0.90 -1.20 -3.39
CA ALA A 20 0.76 -0.23 -2.32
C ALA A 20 1.72 -0.49 -1.14
N GLU A 21 1.78 -1.72 -0.64
CA GLU A 21 2.62 -2.06 0.52
C GLU A 21 4.13 -1.95 0.28
N PRO A 22 4.73 -2.63 -0.73
CA PRO A 22 6.17 -2.49 -0.98
C PRO A 22 6.58 -1.07 -1.39
N VAL A 23 5.69 -0.28 -1.99
CA VAL A 23 5.97 1.11 -2.37
C VAL A 23 5.89 2.05 -1.16
N LEU A 24 4.85 1.94 -0.33
CA LEU A 24 4.58 2.89 0.75
C LEU A 24 5.36 2.61 2.03
N ARG A 25 5.75 1.36 2.30
CA ARG A 25 6.45 0.97 3.55
C ARG A 25 7.74 1.76 3.85
N HIS A 26 8.40 2.29 2.81
CA HIS A 26 9.62 3.10 2.93
C HIS A 26 9.39 4.59 2.62
N ARG A 27 8.15 4.96 2.26
CA ARG A 27 7.75 6.32 1.86
C ARG A 27 6.86 7.01 2.89
N MET A 28 6.38 6.26 3.87
CA MET A 28 5.57 6.74 4.97
C MET A 28 6.31 6.55 6.29
N ALA A 29 6.00 7.41 7.25
CA ALA A 29 6.51 7.31 8.61
C ALA A 29 5.35 7.55 9.58
N LEU A 30 5.30 6.74 10.63
CA LEU A 30 4.39 6.95 11.75
C LEU A 30 4.85 8.13 12.61
N THR A 31 3.90 8.84 13.18
CA THR A 31 4.17 9.83 14.24
C THR A 31 4.68 9.14 15.49
N PHE A 32 5.26 9.93 16.41
CA PHE A 32 5.72 9.40 17.70
C PHE A 32 4.59 8.74 18.49
N SER A 33 3.44 9.42 18.62
CA SER A 33 2.28 8.88 19.33
C SER A 33 1.76 7.58 18.70
N ALA A 34 1.65 7.50 17.38
CA ALA A 34 1.20 6.28 16.71
C ALA A 34 2.14 5.09 16.98
N ARG A 35 3.46 5.32 17.06
CA ARG A 35 4.41 4.28 17.46
C ARG A 35 4.25 3.89 18.92
N ALA A 36 4.02 4.86 19.82
CA ALA A 36 3.80 4.61 21.24
C ALA A 36 2.52 3.79 21.49
N ASP A 37 1.50 4.01 20.67
CA ASP A 37 0.23 3.27 20.68
C ASP A 37 0.33 1.87 20.02
N GLY A 38 1.52 1.48 19.57
CA GLY A 38 1.76 0.16 18.96
C GLY A 38 1.21 0.00 17.55
N VAL A 39 0.88 1.09 16.85
CA VAL A 39 0.37 1.03 15.48
C VAL A 39 1.48 0.53 14.54
N ALA A 40 1.16 -0.46 13.69
CA ALA A 40 2.05 -0.89 12.62
C ALA A 40 1.72 -0.18 11.30
N LEU A 41 2.76 0.19 10.54
CA LEU A 41 2.57 0.84 9.24
C LEU A 41 1.83 -0.06 8.24
N ALA A 42 2.00 -1.39 8.36
CA ALA A 42 1.30 -2.37 7.54
C ALA A 42 -0.23 -2.29 7.73
N ASP A 43 -0.70 -2.11 8.96
CA ASP A 43 -2.14 -2.03 9.27
C ASP A 43 -2.77 -0.75 8.68
N VAL A 44 -2.04 0.36 8.71
CA VAL A 44 -2.45 1.62 8.08
C VAL A 44 -2.58 1.45 6.57
N ILE A 45 -1.59 0.82 5.93
CA ILE A 45 -1.62 0.57 4.49
C ILE A 45 -2.77 -0.39 4.14
N ALA A 46 -3.00 -1.43 4.95
CA ALA A 46 -4.11 -2.36 4.76
C ALA A 46 -5.48 -1.64 4.86
N THR A 47 -5.62 -0.74 5.82
CA THR A 47 -6.84 0.07 6.01
C THR A 47 -7.09 0.95 4.78
N LEU A 48 -6.07 1.63 4.27
CA LEU A 48 -6.18 2.46 3.06
C LEU A 48 -6.57 1.62 1.82
N LYS A 49 -6.01 0.43 1.66
CA LYS A 49 -6.38 -0.50 0.58
C LYS A 49 -7.86 -0.88 0.66
N GLY A 50 -8.38 -1.12 1.86
CA GLY A 50 -9.79 -1.48 2.10
C GLY A 50 -10.79 -0.35 1.85
N GLN A 51 -10.34 0.90 1.67
CA GLN A 51 -11.22 2.03 1.33
C GLN A 51 -11.41 2.20 -0.19
N ILE A 52 -10.58 1.54 -0.99
CA ILE A 52 -10.59 1.63 -2.46
C ILE A 52 -11.34 0.44 -3.07
N ALA A 53 -11.33 -0.71 -2.39
CA ALA A 53 -12.09 -1.90 -2.75
C ALA A 53 -13.54 -1.81 -2.25
#